data_AF-A0A942N1K0-F1
#
_entry.id   AF-A0A942N1K0-F1
#
_cell.length_a   1.000
_cell.length_b   1.000
_cell.length_c   1.000
_cell.angle_alpha   90.00
_cell.angle_beta   90.00
_cell.angle_gamma   90.00
#
_symmetry.space_group_name_H-M   'P 1'
#
loop_
_entity.id
_entity.type
_entity.pdbx_description
1 polymer ?
#
loop_
_entity_poly.entity_id
_entity_poly.type
_entity_poly.pdbx_seq_one_letter_code
_entity_poly.pdbx_strand_id
1 'polypeptide(L)'
;MKTIYTDIFENNIRLTEERWQHIIEREEMIGQEIKIGETLALPDIIKRSNYDSEVYLYYKFYPSTPVTSKYLVVIAKITEDDAFILSSFFTDKIKSGETQWQQ
;
A
#
# COMPACT_ATOMS: atom_id res chain seq x y z
N MET A 1 -1.20 15.98 -9.34
CA MET A 1 -1.22 16.40 -7.93
C MET A 1 -0.24 15.54 -7.14
N LYS A 2 0.28 15.98 -5.99
CA LYS A 2 1.10 15.13 -5.09
C LYS A 2 0.33 14.95 -3.79
N THR A 3 -0.03 13.72 -3.47
CA THR A 3 -0.67 13.37 -2.19
C THR A 3 0.39 12.78 -1.26
N ILE A 4 0.31 13.08 0.03
CA ILE A 4 1.20 12.53 1.05
C ILE A 4 0.33 11.80 2.06
N TYR A 5 0.69 10.54 2.34
CA TYR A 5 0.12 9.73 3.40
C TYR A 5 1.14 9.54 4.51
N THR A 6 0.69 9.23 5.71
CA THR A 6 1.55 8.86 6.83
C THR A 6 1.32 7.38 7.15
N ASP A 7 2.39 6.60 7.25
CA ASP A 7 2.29 5.20 7.65
C ASP A 7 2.29 5.02 9.18
N ILE A 8 2.11 3.79 9.65
CA ILE A 8 2.13 3.44 11.07
C ILE A 8 3.46 3.75 11.77
N PHE A 9 4.55 3.94 11.02
CA PHE A 9 5.87 4.28 11.53
C PHE A 9 6.21 5.77 11.37
N GLU A 10 5.19 6.60 11.10
CA GLU A 10 5.31 8.06 10.93
C GLU A 10 6.12 8.50 9.69
N ASN A 11 6.33 7.60 8.72
CA ASN A 11 6.95 7.95 7.44
C ASN A 11 5.96 8.72 6.55
N ASN A 12 6.43 9.80 5.92
CA ASN A 12 5.66 10.53 4.91
C ASN A 12 5.82 9.87 3.54
N ILE A 13 4.82 9.09 3.14
CA ILE A 13 4.82 8.33 1.87
C ILE A 13 4.09 9.12 0.79
N ARG A 14 4.83 9.54 -0.25
CA ARG A 14 4.25 10.27 -1.38
C ARG A 14 3.58 9.35 -2.40
N LEU A 15 2.45 9.80 -2.94
CA LEU A 15 1.84 9.28 -4.15
C LEU A 15 1.92 10.36 -5.24
N THR A 16 2.65 10.08 -6.31
CA THR A 16 2.74 10.97 -7.47
C THR A 16 1.57 10.76 -8.42
N GLU A 17 1.27 11.77 -9.23
CA GLU A 17 0.26 11.66 -10.29
C GLU A 17 0.55 10.47 -11.22
N GLU A 18 1.78 10.33 -11.69
CA GLU A 18 2.20 9.22 -12.56
C GLU A 18 1.89 7.85 -11.92
N ARG A 19 2.20 7.69 -10.64
CA ARG A 19 1.94 6.44 -9.91
C ARG A 19 0.45 6.23 -9.66
N TRP A 20 -0.29 7.30 -9.41
CA TRP A 20 -1.74 7.23 -9.30
C TRP A 20 -2.39 6.80 -10.60
N GLN A 21 -2.00 7.40 -11.73
CA GLN A 21 -2.47 7.01 -13.07
C GLN A 21 -2.20 5.52 -13.35
N HIS A 22 -1.01 5.02 -13.01
CA HIS A 22 -0.71 3.59 -13.13
C HIS A 22 -1.58 2.70 -12.22
N ILE A 23 -1.90 3.13 -11.01
CA ILE A 23 -2.75 2.37 -10.08
C ILE A 23 -4.19 2.26 -10.61
N ILE A 24 -4.74 3.34 -11.16
CA ILE A 24 -6.11 3.40 -11.69
C ILE A 24 -6.28 2.83 -13.10
N GLU A 25 -5.21 2.34 -13.74
CA GLU A 25 -5.33 1.42 -14.89
C GLU A 25 -6.16 0.17 -14.51
N ARG A 26 -6.27 -0.11 -13.21
CA ARG A 26 -7.22 -1.06 -12.62
C ARG A 26 -8.48 -0.32 -12.23
N GLU A 27 -9.59 -0.59 -12.91
CA GLU A 27 -10.87 0.10 -12.66
C GLU A 27 -11.32 -0.01 -11.19
N GLU A 28 -11.03 -1.13 -10.53
CA GLU A 28 -11.40 -1.33 -9.12
C GLU A 28 -10.64 -0.41 -8.14
N MET A 29 -9.55 0.22 -8.59
CA MET A 29 -8.74 1.13 -7.77
C MET A 29 -9.20 2.59 -7.85
N ILE A 30 -10.11 2.93 -8.76
CA ILE A 30 -10.70 4.27 -8.84
C ILE A 30 -11.44 4.58 -7.53
N GLY A 31 -11.17 5.74 -6.93
CA GLY A 31 -11.80 6.18 -5.68
C GLY A 31 -11.31 5.47 -4.41
N GLN A 32 -10.20 4.72 -4.47
CA GLN A 32 -9.65 3.99 -3.31
C GLN A 32 -8.55 4.76 -2.55
N GLU A 33 -8.34 6.05 -2.81
CA GLU A 33 -7.31 6.89 -2.18
C GLU A 33 -7.39 6.88 -0.65
N ILE A 34 -8.61 6.94 -0.10
CA ILE A 34 -8.85 6.89 1.34
C ILE A 34 -8.37 5.55 1.91
N LYS A 35 -8.71 4.43 1.27
CA LYS A 35 -8.28 3.09 1.70
C LYS A 35 -6.77 2.90 1.58
N ILE A 36 -6.12 3.52 0.59
CA ILE A 36 -4.65 3.53 0.50
C ILE A 36 -4.06 4.17 1.75
N GLY A 37 -4.55 5.36 2.13
CA GLY A 37 -4.12 6.04 3.36
C GLY A 37 -4.38 5.23 4.63
N GLU A 38 -5.58 4.67 4.77
CA GLU A 38 -5.94 3.80 5.90
C GLU A 38 -5.06 2.56 5.98
N THR A 39 -4.70 1.96 4.84
CA THR A 39 -3.84 0.77 4.79
C THR A 39 -2.40 1.08 5.22
N LEU A 40 -1.91 2.30 4.94
CA LEU A 40 -0.59 2.74 5.40
C LEU A 40 -0.59 3.06 6.90
N ALA A 41 -1.61 3.79 7.37
CA ALA A 41 -1.70 4.25 8.76
C ALA A 41 -2.08 3.14 9.74
N LEU A 42 -2.97 2.23 9.33
CA LEU A 42 -3.52 1.16 10.15
C LEU A 42 -3.52 -0.18 9.38
N PRO A 43 -2.36 -0.69 8.94
CA PRO A 43 -2.29 -2.00 8.31
C PRO A 43 -2.76 -3.09 9.26
N ASP A 44 -3.04 -4.28 8.74
CA ASP A 44 -3.17 -5.49 9.56
C ASP A 44 -1.83 -6.27 9.56
N ILE A 45 -1.10 -6.22 8.44
CA ILE A 45 0.19 -6.89 8.25
C ILE A 45 1.12 -6.02 7.41
N ILE A 46 2.39 -5.96 7.79
CA ILE A 46 3.47 -5.40 6.96
C ILE A 46 4.50 -6.48 6.65
N LYS A 47 4.79 -6.65 5.37
CA LYS A 47 5.84 -7.55 4.86
C LYS A 47 6.95 -6.75 4.22
N ARG A 48 8.20 -7.16 4.44
CA ARG A 48 9.33 -6.72 3.61
C ARG A 48 9.42 -7.61 2.37
N SER A 49 9.66 -7.00 1.21
CA SER A 49 9.85 -7.71 -0.05
C SER A 49 11.08 -8.61 0.02
N ASN A 50 10.99 -9.82 -0.55
CA ASN A 50 12.14 -10.73 -0.68
C ASN A 50 13.16 -10.26 -1.73
N TYR A 51 12.77 -9.33 -2.61
CA TYR A 51 13.58 -8.92 -3.75
C TYR A 51 14.27 -7.56 -3.56
N ASP A 52 13.72 -6.71 -2.69
CA ASP A 52 14.23 -5.37 -2.42
C ASP A 52 13.95 -5.04 -0.95
N SER A 53 15.00 -4.88 -0.14
CA SER A 53 14.89 -4.62 1.29
C SER A 53 14.27 -3.26 1.63
N GLU A 54 14.26 -2.34 0.67
CA GLU A 54 13.65 -1.01 0.81
C GLU A 54 12.15 -1.03 0.44
N VAL A 55 11.62 -2.17 -0.02
CA VAL A 55 10.22 -2.30 -0.43
C VAL A 55 9.40 -3.00 0.63
N TYR A 56 8.34 -2.32 1.06
CA TYR A 56 7.39 -2.75 2.07
C TYR A 56 6.00 -2.92 1.46
N LEU A 57 5.30 -3.96 1.92
CA LEU A 57 3.95 -4.30 1.48
C LEU A 57 3.04 -4.22 2.70
N TYR A 58 2.17 -3.22 2.69
CA TYR A 58 1.16 -2.96 3.72
C TYR A 58 -0.12 -3.65 3.27
N TYR A 59 -0.67 -4.50 4.12
CA TYR A 59 -1.91 -5.23 3.85
C TYR A 59 -2.97 -4.80 4.86
N LYS A 60 -4.16 -4.47 4.36
CA LYS A 60 -5.35 -4.30 5.19
C LYS A 60 -6.54 -5.02 4.58
N PHE A 61 -7.25 -5.81 5.37
CA PHE A 61 -8.44 -6.51 4.97
C PHE A 61 -9.64 -5.57 4.97
N TYR A 62 -10.37 -5.56 3.86
CA TYR A 62 -11.62 -4.84 3.73
C TYR A 62 -12.76 -5.83 3.50
N PRO A 63 -13.74 -5.92 4.42
CA PRO A 63 -14.91 -6.79 4.25
C PRO A 63 -15.76 -6.42 3.02
N SER A 64 -15.71 -5.16 2.60
CA SER A 64 -16.42 -4.65 1.43
C SER A 64 -15.49 -3.83 0.53
N THR A 65 -15.35 -4.26 -0.72
CA THR A 65 -14.61 -3.57 -1.79
C THR A 65 -15.44 -3.59 -3.07
N PRO A 66 -15.07 -2.83 -4.12
CA PRO A 66 -15.76 -2.89 -5.41
C PRO A 66 -15.81 -4.28 -6.05
N VAL A 67 -14.88 -5.18 -5.67
CA VAL A 67 -14.79 -6.53 -6.24
C VAL A 67 -15.40 -7.60 -5.32
N THR A 68 -14.94 -7.73 -4.07
CA THR A 68 -15.43 -8.66 -3.03
C THR A 68 -14.87 -8.27 -1.64
N SER A 69 -14.93 -9.12 -0.61
CA SER A 69 -14.07 -8.99 0.57
C SER A 69 -12.62 -9.34 0.20
N LYS A 70 -11.68 -8.39 0.26
CA LYS A 70 -10.28 -8.58 -0.14
C LYS A 70 -9.31 -7.81 0.74
N TYR A 71 -8.03 -8.18 0.71
CA TYR A 71 -6.98 -7.27 1.16
C TYR A 71 -6.76 -6.19 0.11
N LEU A 72 -6.60 -4.94 0.55
CA LEU A 72 -5.86 -3.95 -0.21
C LEU A 72 -4.39 -4.10 0.15
N VAL A 73 -3.52 -4.20 -0.85
CA VAL A 73 -2.08 -4.07 -0.64
C VAL A 73 -1.60 -2.72 -1.15
N VAL A 74 -0.81 -2.02 -0.33
CA VAL A 74 -0.05 -0.82 -0.73
C VAL A 74 1.42 -1.19 -0.71
N ILE A 75 2.08 -1.05 -1.86
CA ILE A 75 3.51 -1.33 -2.02
C ILE A 75 4.24 0.01 -2.01
N ALA A 76 5.09 0.24 -1.01
CA ALA A 76 5.87 1.44 -0.87
C ALA A 76 7.36 1.12 -0.88
N LYS A 77 8.16 1.99 -1.49
CA LYS A 77 9.62 1.99 -1.35
C LYS A 77 9.99 3.07 -0.34
N ILE A 78 10.77 2.70 0.66
CA ILE A 78 11.21 3.56 1.77
C ILE A 78 12.73 3.48 1.83
N THR A 79 13.37 4.61 1.57
CA THR A 79 14.82 4.80 1.69
C THR A 79 15.10 5.79 2.83
N GLU A 80 16.37 6.08 3.11
CA GLU A 80 16.75 7.06 4.14
C GLU A 80 16.22 8.48 3.84
N ASP A 81 16.11 8.84 2.56
CA ASP A 81 15.80 10.21 2.13
C ASP A 81 14.38 10.38 1.55
N ASP A 82 13.70 9.29 1.16
CA ASP A 82 12.43 9.36 0.45
C ASP A 82 11.55 8.12 0.69
N ALA A 83 10.24 8.31 0.61
CA ALA A 83 9.27 7.24 0.72
C ALA A 83 8.13 7.47 -0.27
N PHE A 84 7.83 6.47 -1.11
CA PHE A 84 6.81 6.62 -2.16
C PHE A 84 6.08 5.32 -2.50
N ILE A 85 4.84 5.46 -2.94
CA ILE A 85 4.02 4.34 -3.40
C ILE A 85 4.47 3.89 -4.79
N LEU A 86 4.79 2.60 -4.93
CA LEU A 86 5.11 1.95 -6.20
C LEU A 86 3.85 1.48 -6.93
N SER A 87 2.92 0.86 -6.20
CA SER A 87 1.66 0.30 -6.73
C SER A 87 0.70 -0.04 -5.58
N SER A 88 -0.58 -0.24 -5.90
CA SER A 88 -1.60 -0.74 -4.98
C SER A 88 -2.69 -1.48 -5.76
N PHE A 89 -3.22 -2.56 -5.18
CA PHE A 89 -4.29 -3.36 -5.79
C PHE A 89 -4.98 -4.25 -4.74
N PHE A 90 -6.17 -4.74 -5.06
CA PHE A 90 -6.85 -5.74 -4.23
C PHE A 90 -6.33 -7.16 -4.49
N THR A 91 -6.18 -7.96 -3.44
CA THR A 91 -5.66 -9.33 -3.51
C THR A 91 -6.27 -10.22 -2.43
N ASP A 92 -6.36 -11.52 -2.72
CA ASP A 92 -6.75 -12.55 -1.76
C ASP A 92 -5.52 -13.21 -1.09
N LYS A 93 -4.32 -12.80 -1.50
CA LYS A 93 -3.04 -13.39 -1.09
C LYS A 93 -2.13 -12.35 -0.45
N ILE A 94 -1.64 -12.68 0.74
CA ILE A 94 -0.50 -12.01 1.38
C ILE A 94 0.77 -12.64 0.79
N LYS A 95 1.70 -11.81 0.30
CA LYS A 95 2.96 -12.33 -0.27
C LYS A 95 3.87 -12.90 0.82
N SER A 96 4.68 -13.88 0.43
CA SER A 96 5.78 -14.36 1.27
C SER A 96 6.82 -13.26 1.48
N GLY A 97 7.50 -13.31 2.61
CA GLY A 97 8.43 -12.28 3.05
C GLY A 97 8.47 -12.19 4.56
N GLU A 98 9.51 -11.52 5.06
CA GLU A 98 9.67 -11.27 6.48
C GLU A 98 8.55 -10.37 6.98
N THR A 99 7.85 -10.81 8.03
CA THR A 99 6.88 -9.97 8.73
C THR A 99 7.65 -8.88 9.47
N GLN A 100 7.44 -7.64 9.09
CA GLN A 100 7.97 -6.49 9.84
C GLN A 100 7.02 -6.10 10.96
N TRP A 101 5.71 -6.31 10.75
CA TRP A 101 4.69 -5.97 11.74
C TRP A 101 3.39 -6.72 11.46
N GLN A 102 2.62 -6.99 12.52
CA GLN A 102 1.31 -7.64 12.46
C GLN A 102 0.49 -7.28 13.72
N GLN A 103 -0.81 -6.99 13.55
CA GLN A 103 -1.77 -6.82 14.66
C GLN A 103 -2.17 -8.14 15.30
#